data_AF-A0A7S0Z6W2-F1
#
_entry.id   AF-A0A7S0Z6W2-F1
#
_cell.length_a   1.000
_cell.length_b   1.000
_cell.length_c   1.000
_cell.angle_alpha   90.00
_cell.angle_beta   90.00
_cell.angle_gamma   90.00
#
_symmetry.space_group_name_H-M   'P 1'
#
loop_
_entity.id
_entity.type
_entity.pdbx_description
1 polymer ?
#
loop_
_entity_poly.entity_id
_entity_poly.type
_entity_poly.pdbx_seq_one_letter_code
_entity_poly.pdbx_strand_id
1 'polypeptide(L)'
;SDRAYQNVSFRLAPQPSFLAGAPGVDPHPAGGQGRSDLRVPLLGNANGRANVTLWAMDDGGTARGGNDTSANRTFLLVVLPVNNPPSFASLPVVRVPEGPAPSTGPREDPFATAMLAGPPDEEASQSVTFNAPVQVGGNYALFDAPPVVDAASGNVTYTLRAYENGYANFTVALRDDGGTERGGVDVS
;
A
#
# COMPACT_ATOMS: atom_id res chain seq x y z
N SER A 1 18.00 48.48 -21.69
CA SER A 1 16.76 47.68 -21.84
C SER A 1 17.15 46.22 -21.81
N ASP A 2 16.29 45.38 -21.21
CA ASP A 2 16.38 43.92 -21.15
C ASP A 2 16.87 43.31 -19.82
N ARG A 3 16.03 43.41 -18.78
CA ARG A 3 16.09 42.53 -17.58
C ARG A 3 14.70 42.09 -17.10
N ALA A 4 13.66 42.28 -17.90
CA ALA A 4 12.28 42.11 -17.45
C ALA A 4 11.61 40.82 -17.93
N TYR A 5 12.25 40.00 -18.75
CA TYR A 5 11.59 38.85 -19.39
C TYR A 5 12.49 37.62 -19.54
N GLN A 6 13.36 37.35 -18.57
CA GLN A 6 14.14 36.12 -18.63
C GLN A 6 13.37 34.95 -18.00
N ASN A 7 13.13 33.91 -18.79
CA ASN A 7 12.53 32.68 -18.29
C ASN A 7 13.57 31.87 -17.53
N VAL A 8 13.30 31.60 -16.26
CA VAL A 8 14.12 30.71 -15.43
C VAL A 8 13.58 29.29 -15.52
N SER A 9 14.38 28.35 -16.03
CA SER A 9 14.04 26.92 -16.05
C SER A 9 14.80 26.14 -14.97
N PHE A 10 14.18 25.10 -14.43
CA PHE A 10 14.77 24.18 -13.45
C PHE A 10 14.89 22.80 -14.06
N ARG A 11 16.01 22.11 -13.83
CA ARG A 11 16.26 20.74 -14.31
C ARG A 11 16.58 19.81 -13.16
N LEU A 12 16.33 18.52 -13.36
CA LEU A 12 16.55 17.47 -12.38
C LEU A 12 17.44 16.34 -12.91
N ALA A 13 18.37 15.85 -12.08
CA ALA A 13 19.16 14.65 -12.38
C ALA A 13 19.69 13.96 -11.10
N PRO A 14 19.74 12.61 -11.06
CA PRO A 14 19.09 11.65 -11.99
C PRO A 14 17.56 11.59 -11.78
N GLN A 15 16.81 11.00 -12.73
CA GLN A 15 15.39 10.69 -12.55
C GLN A 15 15.22 9.39 -11.75
N PRO A 16 14.70 9.44 -10.51
CA PRO A 16 14.45 8.26 -9.70
C PRO A 16 13.34 7.39 -10.30
N SER A 17 13.43 6.09 -10.11
CA SER A 17 12.45 5.12 -10.62
C SER A 17 11.04 5.29 -10.05
N PHE A 18 10.89 5.93 -8.88
CA PHE A 18 9.59 6.21 -8.27
C PHE A 18 8.87 7.44 -8.87
N LEU A 19 9.46 8.10 -9.87
CA LEU A 19 8.83 9.23 -10.55
C LEU A 19 8.09 8.80 -11.82
N ALA A 20 6.88 9.30 -12.00
CA ALA A 20 6.08 9.09 -13.21
C ALA A 20 6.52 9.98 -14.40
N GLY A 21 7.49 10.87 -14.18
CA GLY A 21 8.01 11.78 -15.18
C GLY A 21 9.05 12.73 -14.59
N ALA A 22 9.55 13.64 -15.42
CA ALA A 22 10.44 14.70 -14.95
C ALA A 22 9.71 15.61 -13.97
N PRO A 23 10.30 15.92 -12.80
CA PRO A 23 9.79 16.97 -11.94
C PRO A 23 9.82 18.31 -12.66
N GLY A 24 8.77 19.09 -12.44
CA GLY A 24 8.62 20.44 -12.97
C GLY A 24 8.75 21.46 -11.86
N VAL A 25 9.08 22.69 -12.20
CA VAL A 25 8.95 23.82 -11.30
C VAL A 25 7.97 24.79 -11.93
N ASP A 26 6.99 25.24 -11.16
CA ASP A 26 6.03 26.22 -11.66
C ASP A 26 6.74 27.56 -11.88
N PRO A 27 6.63 28.16 -13.08
CA PRO A 27 7.23 29.46 -13.34
C PRO A 27 6.58 30.50 -12.43
N HIS A 28 7.43 31.27 -11.79
CA HIS A 28 7.00 32.38 -10.95
C HIS A 28 6.45 33.52 -11.84
N PRO A 29 5.28 34.13 -11.53
CA PRO A 29 4.80 35.29 -12.28
C PRO A 29 5.77 36.48 -12.18
N ALA A 30 6.09 37.08 -13.32
CA ALA A 30 7.05 38.19 -13.41
C ALA A 30 6.67 39.36 -12.48
N GLY A 31 7.58 39.74 -11.57
CA GLY A 31 7.50 40.97 -10.76
C GLY A 31 7.39 40.78 -9.24
N GLY A 32 7.20 39.57 -8.74
CA GLY A 32 7.21 39.30 -7.28
C GLY A 32 8.54 38.77 -6.77
N GLN A 33 8.90 39.04 -5.51
CA GLN A 33 9.87 38.22 -4.76
C GLN A 33 9.17 36.92 -4.34
N GLY A 34 8.90 36.02 -5.28
CA GLY A 34 8.01 34.86 -5.04
C GLY A 34 8.72 33.52 -5.11
N ARG A 35 8.23 32.61 -4.28
CA ARG A 35 8.65 31.21 -4.22
C ARG A 35 8.10 30.47 -5.44
N SER A 36 8.90 29.58 -6.03
CA SER A 36 8.43 28.60 -7.01
C SER A 36 8.14 27.26 -6.32
N ASP A 37 7.09 26.58 -6.76
CA ASP A 37 6.74 25.25 -6.26
C ASP A 37 7.36 24.16 -7.14
N LEU A 38 7.97 23.16 -6.49
CA LEU A 38 8.45 21.95 -7.17
C LEU A 38 7.30 20.94 -7.26
N ARG A 39 6.96 20.54 -8.49
CA ARG A 39 6.03 19.45 -8.78
C ARG A 39 6.80 18.18 -9.03
N VAL A 40 6.55 17.17 -8.20
CA VAL A 40 7.18 15.85 -8.30
C VAL A 40 6.09 14.81 -8.63
N PRO A 41 5.96 14.37 -9.89
CA PRO A 41 4.98 13.36 -10.24
C PRO A 41 5.48 11.99 -9.75
N LEU A 42 4.77 11.39 -8.81
CA LEU A 42 5.08 10.07 -8.28
C LEU A 42 4.33 8.99 -9.07
N LEU A 43 4.96 7.82 -9.24
CA LEU A 43 4.23 6.61 -9.63
C LEU A 43 3.32 6.18 -8.47
N GLY A 44 2.17 5.60 -8.79
CA GLY A 44 1.27 5.01 -7.78
C GLY A 44 2.01 3.93 -6.99
N ASN A 45 1.82 3.94 -5.67
CA ASN A 45 2.45 3.03 -4.70
C ASN A 45 3.99 3.08 -4.64
N ALA A 46 4.65 3.95 -5.40
CA ALA A 46 6.10 3.99 -5.39
C ALA A 46 6.65 4.71 -4.15
N ASN A 47 7.65 4.12 -3.53
CA ASN A 47 8.43 4.69 -2.44
C ASN A 47 9.94 4.67 -2.75
N GLY A 48 10.73 5.40 -1.98
CA GLY A 48 12.18 5.38 -2.13
C GLY A 48 12.88 6.67 -1.72
N ARG A 49 14.17 6.72 -2.06
CA ARG A 49 15.05 7.85 -1.76
C ARG A 49 15.81 8.26 -3.00
N ALA A 50 15.91 9.56 -3.23
CA ALA A 50 16.76 10.08 -4.28
C ALA A 50 17.36 11.43 -3.96
N ASN A 51 18.60 11.63 -4.42
CA ASN A 51 19.21 12.95 -4.45
C ASN A 51 18.70 13.70 -5.67
N VAL A 52 18.04 14.81 -5.40
CA VAL A 52 17.48 15.71 -6.41
C VAL A 52 18.39 16.92 -6.51
N THR A 53 18.96 17.15 -7.70
CA THR A 53 19.78 18.33 -8.00
C THR A 53 19.01 19.28 -8.91
N LEU A 54 18.95 20.57 -8.54
CA LEU A 54 18.36 21.65 -9.32
C LEU A 54 19.34 22.80 -9.56
N TRP A 55 19.15 23.49 -10.67
CA TRP A 55 19.78 24.76 -10.99
C TRP A 55 18.80 25.60 -11.82
N ALA A 56 18.93 26.91 -11.73
CA ALA A 56 18.20 27.88 -12.54
C ALA A 56 19.02 28.18 -13.81
N MET A 57 18.34 28.28 -14.96
CA MET A 57 18.92 28.76 -16.20
C MET A 57 18.08 29.90 -16.76
N ASP A 58 18.69 31.06 -17.02
CA ASP A 58 18.07 32.18 -17.74
C ASP A 58 18.28 32.07 -19.27
N ASP A 59 17.48 32.81 -20.05
CA ASP A 59 17.52 32.80 -21.52
C ASP A 59 18.32 33.98 -22.10
N GLY A 60 19.04 34.75 -21.27
CA GLY A 60 19.88 35.87 -21.70
C GLY A 60 21.17 35.44 -22.41
N GLY A 61 21.51 34.16 -22.31
CA GLY A 61 22.69 33.54 -22.93
C GLY A 61 24.01 33.97 -22.31
N THR A 62 25.12 33.46 -22.86
CA THR A 62 26.49 33.62 -22.30
C THR A 62 27.34 34.67 -23.02
N ALA A 63 26.74 35.48 -23.90
CA ALA A 63 27.48 36.47 -24.68
C ALA A 63 28.23 37.47 -23.77
N ARG A 64 29.42 37.90 -24.23
CA ARG A 64 30.30 38.83 -23.48
C ARG A 64 30.72 38.34 -22.08
N GLY A 65 30.72 37.02 -21.86
CA GLY A 65 31.09 36.43 -20.57
C GLY A 65 29.96 36.37 -19.55
N GLY A 66 28.70 36.45 -19.99
CA GLY A 66 27.53 36.16 -19.15
C GLY A 66 27.53 34.71 -18.68
N ASN A 67 26.98 34.47 -17.49
CA ASN A 67 26.66 33.14 -16.99
C ASN A 67 25.15 33.05 -16.82
N ASP A 68 24.51 32.21 -17.62
CA ASP A 68 23.06 32.00 -17.61
C ASP A 68 22.64 30.95 -16.58
N THR A 69 23.59 30.27 -15.93
CA THR A 69 23.33 29.10 -15.09
C THR A 69 23.71 29.35 -13.63
N SER A 70 22.78 29.09 -12.71
CA SER A 70 23.04 29.18 -11.27
C SER A 70 23.89 28.01 -10.77
N ALA A 71 24.42 28.15 -9.55
CA ALA A 71 25.01 27.02 -8.85
C ALA A 71 23.98 25.90 -8.60
N ASN A 72 24.43 24.65 -8.62
CA ASN A 72 23.62 23.49 -8.29
C ASN A 72 23.20 23.50 -6.81
N ARG A 73 21.98 23.06 -6.55
CA ARG A 73 21.43 22.78 -5.23
C ARG A 73 20.93 21.35 -5.18
N THR A 74 21.41 20.58 -4.22
CA THR A 74 21.01 19.18 -4.04
C THR A 74 20.28 19.01 -2.72
N PHE A 75 19.19 18.26 -2.73
CA PHE A 75 18.49 17.82 -1.53
C PHE A 75 18.06 16.36 -1.66
N LEU A 76 17.78 15.73 -0.51
CA LEU A 76 17.27 14.36 -0.46
C LEU A 76 15.74 14.39 -0.51
N LEU A 77 15.17 13.77 -1.55
CA LEU A 77 13.76 13.46 -1.61
C LEU A 77 13.55 12.06 -1.02
N VAL A 78 12.68 11.96 -0.02
CA VAL A 78 12.26 10.69 0.59
C VAL A 78 10.76 10.53 0.36
N VAL A 79 10.39 9.51 -0.40
CA VAL A 79 9.02 9.04 -0.55
C VAL A 79 8.84 7.85 0.38
N LEU A 80 7.99 8.01 1.39
CA LEU A 80 7.77 7.00 2.41
C LEU A 80 6.78 5.95 1.89
N PRO A 81 6.96 4.65 2.22
CA PRO A 81 5.98 3.64 1.88
C PRO A 81 4.65 3.91 2.60
N VAL A 82 3.57 3.46 1.96
CA VAL A 82 2.21 3.46 2.50
C VAL A 82 1.73 2.02 2.43
N ASN A 83 1.16 1.53 3.52
CA ASN A 83 0.70 0.16 3.61
C ASN A 83 -0.43 -0.13 2.62
N ASN A 84 -0.30 -1.18 1.83
CA ASN A 84 -1.32 -1.65 0.92
C ASN A 84 -2.26 -2.63 1.64
N PRO A 85 -3.54 -2.74 1.23
CA PRO A 85 -4.47 -3.69 1.84
C PRO A 85 -4.02 -5.15 1.65
N PRO A 86 -4.23 -6.00 2.66
CA PRO A 86 -3.97 -7.42 2.55
C PRO A 86 -5.03 -8.09 1.69
N SER A 87 -4.71 -9.27 1.13
CA SER A 87 -5.61 -10.01 0.25
C SER A 87 -5.49 -11.52 0.45
N PHE A 88 -6.57 -12.23 0.11
CA PHE A 88 -6.62 -13.69 0.10
C PHE A 88 -7.74 -14.17 -0.83
N ALA A 89 -7.72 -15.44 -1.18
CA ALA A 89 -8.80 -16.14 -1.88
C ALA A 89 -9.47 -17.15 -0.95
N SER A 90 -10.77 -16.99 -0.70
CA SER A 90 -11.58 -17.97 0.02
C SER A 90 -12.06 -19.11 -0.88
N LEU A 91 -12.17 -20.31 -0.33
CA LEU A 91 -12.83 -21.43 -0.98
C LEU A 91 -14.36 -21.32 -0.88
N PRO A 92 -15.12 -21.67 -1.93
CA PRO A 92 -16.53 -21.33 -2.02
C PRO A 92 -17.43 -22.10 -1.04
N VAL A 93 -17.16 -23.37 -0.76
CA VAL A 93 -17.95 -24.20 0.15
C VAL A 93 -17.10 -25.32 0.76
N VAL A 94 -17.13 -25.46 2.08
CA VAL A 94 -16.65 -26.64 2.81
C VAL A 94 -17.85 -27.57 3.08
N ARG A 95 -17.72 -28.86 2.77
CA ARG A 95 -18.78 -29.87 2.99
C ARG A 95 -18.25 -30.96 3.91
N VAL A 96 -18.90 -31.15 5.04
CA VAL A 96 -18.55 -32.18 6.02
C VAL A 96 -19.78 -32.95 6.47
N PRO A 97 -19.63 -34.20 6.97
CA PRO A 97 -20.71 -34.90 7.65
C PRO A 97 -21.24 -34.09 8.85
N GLU A 98 -22.49 -34.36 9.23
CA GLU A 98 -23.09 -33.78 10.43
C GLU A 98 -22.24 -34.06 11.69
N GLY A 99 -22.45 -33.24 12.72
CA GLY A 99 -21.72 -33.37 13.98
C GLY A 99 -21.96 -34.76 14.59
N PRO A 100 -20.92 -35.61 14.74
CA PRO A 100 -21.09 -36.94 15.30
C PRO A 100 -21.46 -36.85 16.79
N ALA A 101 -22.05 -37.92 17.31
CA ALA A 101 -22.35 -38.05 18.72
C ALA A 101 -21.56 -39.21 19.36
N PRO A 102 -20.74 -38.94 20.39
CA PRO A 102 -20.43 -37.62 20.94
C PRO A 102 -19.61 -36.76 19.96
N SER A 103 -19.59 -35.43 20.17
CA SER A 103 -18.74 -34.50 19.41
C SER A 103 -17.28 -34.94 19.47
N THR A 104 -16.61 -35.06 18.33
CA THR A 104 -15.26 -35.66 18.23
C THR A 104 -14.11 -34.65 18.34
N GLY A 105 -14.37 -33.46 18.88
CA GLY A 105 -13.38 -32.37 18.97
C GLY A 105 -13.23 -31.57 17.67
N PRO A 106 -12.17 -30.73 17.58
CA PRO A 106 -11.99 -29.83 16.45
C PRO A 106 -11.74 -30.57 15.14
N ARG A 107 -12.36 -30.06 14.08
CA ARG A 107 -12.08 -30.38 12.68
C ARG A 107 -11.28 -29.24 12.07
N GLU A 108 -10.50 -29.56 11.06
CA GLU A 108 -9.68 -28.63 10.31
C GLU A 108 -9.89 -28.87 8.81
N ASP A 109 -10.28 -27.83 8.08
CA ASP A 109 -10.53 -27.90 6.63
C ASP A 109 -9.88 -26.71 5.91
N PRO A 110 -9.43 -26.86 4.66
CA PRO A 110 -8.98 -25.74 3.85
C PRO A 110 -10.08 -24.68 3.69
N PHE A 111 -9.72 -23.41 3.85
CA PHE A 111 -10.68 -22.29 3.75
C PHE A 111 -10.14 -21.11 2.94
N ALA A 112 -8.90 -20.71 3.16
CA ALA A 112 -8.25 -19.57 2.52
C ALA A 112 -6.94 -19.97 1.85
N THR A 113 -6.58 -19.24 0.80
CA THR A 113 -5.34 -19.42 0.04
C THR A 113 -4.82 -18.05 -0.41
N ALA A 114 -3.57 -18.01 -0.87
CA ALA A 114 -2.94 -16.79 -1.40
C ALA A 114 -3.05 -15.59 -0.44
N MET A 115 -2.82 -15.84 0.85
CA MET A 115 -2.84 -14.80 1.88
C MET A 115 -1.58 -13.95 1.74
N LEU A 116 -1.74 -12.67 1.43
CA LEU A 116 -0.67 -11.71 1.23
C LEU A 116 -0.96 -10.47 2.07
N ALA A 117 0.07 -9.91 2.70
CA ALA A 117 -0.02 -8.61 3.37
C ALA A 117 -0.24 -7.46 2.38
N GLY A 118 0.26 -7.64 1.15
CA GLY A 118 0.06 -6.77 -0.01
C GLY A 118 1.09 -7.13 -1.09
N PRO A 119 1.53 -6.20 -1.96
CA PRO A 119 2.53 -6.46 -2.98
C PRO A 119 3.82 -7.10 -2.40
N PRO A 120 4.21 -8.32 -2.85
CA PRO A 120 5.34 -9.03 -2.23
C PRO A 120 6.69 -8.33 -2.35
N ASP A 121 6.88 -7.47 -3.35
CA ASP A 121 8.10 -6.67 -3.52
C ASP A 121 8.23 -5.53 -2.51
N GLU A 122 7.15 -5.16 -1.83
CA GLU A 122 7.12 -4.10 -0.84
C GLU A 122 6.87 -4.63 0.60
N GLU A 123 6.03 -5.66 0.73
CA GLU A 123 5.39 -5.99 2.02
C GLU A 123 5.53 -7.47 2.41
N ALA A 124 6.41 -8.24 1.76
CA ALA A 124 6.63 -9.65 2.09
C ALA A 124 7.13 -9.92 3.52
N SER A 125 7.62 -8.90 4.24
CA SER A 125 8.04 -9.04 5.64
C SER A 125 6.92 -8.80 6.66
N GLN A 126 5.78 -8.27 6.22
CA GLN A 126 4.63 -8.05 7.09
C GLN A 126 3.94 -9.37 7.42
N SER A 127 3.38 -9.46 8.61
CA SER A 127 2.63 -10.64 9.07
C SER A 127 1.13 -10.42 8.89
N VAL A 128 0.40 -11.48 8.53
CA VAL A 128 -1.07 -11.42 8.38
C VAL A 128 -1.79 -12.26 9.42
N THR A 129 -2.99 -11.83 9.79
CA THR A 129 -3.88 -12.47 10.76
C THR A 129 -5.33 -12.34 10.31
N PHE A 130 -6.16 -13.37 10.53
CA PHE A 130 -7.60 -13.23 10.34
C PHE A 130 -8.28 -12.64 11.58
N ASN A 131 -9.44 -12.01 11.38
CA ASN A 131 -10.29 -11.57 12.48
C ASN A 131 -10.67 -12.75 13.39
N ALA A 132 -10.41 -12.59 14.69
CA ALA A 132 -10.80 -13.53 15.72
C ALA A 132 -11.71 -12.83 16.75
N PRO A 133 -12.94 -13.32 17.00
CA PRO A 133 -13.57 -14.48 16.34
C PRO A 133 -14.02 -14.17 14.91
N VAL A 134 -14.11 -15.21 14.08
CA VAL A 134 -14.77 -15.12 12.77
C VAL A 134 -16.25 -14.83 12.98
N GLN A 135 -16.82 -13.95 12.14
CA GLN A 135 -18.25 -13.67 12.20
C GLN A 135 -19.01 -14.79 11.48
N VAL A 136 -19.92 -15.45 12.18
CA VAL A 136 -20.71 -16.56 11.64
C VAL A 136 -22.13 -16.06 11.42
N GLY A 137 -22.60 -16.10 10.17
CA GLY A 137 -24.00 -15.91 9.84
C GLY A 137 -24.69 -17.23 9.49
N GLY A 138 -26.02 -17.19 9.34
CA GLY A 138 -26.82 -18.40 9.21
C GLY A 138 -26.95 -19.13 10.56
N ASN A 139 -26.70 -20.43 10.59
CA ASN A 139 -26.86 -21.23 11.80
C ASN A 139 -25.59 -21.27 12.66
N TYR A 140 -25.45 -20.32 13.58
CA TYR A 140 -24.37 -20.29 14.57
C TYR A 140 -24.40 -21.48 15.54
N ALA A 141 -25.58 -22.05 15.81
CA ALA A 141 -25.75 -23.12 16.79
C ALA A 141 -25.11 -24.44 16.35
N LEU A 142 -24.60 -24.55 15.12
CA LEU A 142 -23.84 -25.70 14.65
C LEU A 142 -22.52 -25.90 15.39
N PHE A 143 -21.98 -24.86 16.03
CA PHE A 143 -20.63 -24.88 16.60
C PHE A 143 -20.64 -24.77 18.13
N ASP A 144 -19.70 -25.44 18.79
CA ASP A 144 -19.48 -25.29 20.23
C ASP A 144 -18.81 -23.95 20.60
N ALA A 145 -18.02 -23.40 19.68
CA ALA A 145 -17.38 -22.10 19.76
C ALA A 145 -17.23 -21.50 18.36
N PRO A 146 -17.01 -20.18 18.22
CA PRO A 146 -16.72 -19.59 16.91
C PRO A 146 -15.55 -20.28 16.21
N PRO A 147 -15.66 -20.60 14.92
CA PRO A 147 -14.54 -21.05 14.11
C PRO A 147 -13.38 -20.07 14.12
N VAL A 148 -12.17 -20.59 13.91
CA VAL A 148 -10.92 -19.81 13.82
C VAL A 148 -10.25 -20.13 12.49
N VAL A 149 -9.77 -19.12 11.77
CA VAL A 149 -8.96 -19.32 10.56
C VAL A 149 -7.50 -19.04 10.89
N ASP A 150 -6.63 -19.99 10.60
CA ASP A 150 -5.18 -19.84 10.74
C ASP A 150 -4.60 -19.19 9.48
N ALA A 151 -3.89 -18.08 9.63
CA ALA A 151 -3.35 -17.32 8.49
C ALA A 151 -2.07 -17.91 7.90
N ALA A 152 -1.43 -18.87 8.58
CA ALA A 152 -0.23 -19.55 8.06
C ALA A 152 -0.60 -20.70 7.11
N SER A 153 -1.60 -21.50 7.47
CA SER A 153 -2.10 -22.64 6.69
C SER A 153 -3.26 -22.27 5.77
N GLY A 154 -4.07 -21.28 6.15
CA GLY A 154 -5.35 -20.98 5.51
C GLY A 154 -6.47 -21.93 5.92
N ASN A 155 -6.27 -22.78 6.92
CA ASN A 155 -7.29 -23.72 7.37
C ASN A 155 -8.24 -23.08 8.38
N VAL A 156 -9.50 -23.49 8.33
CA VAL A 156 -10.50 -23.17 9.36
C VAL A 156 -10.61 -24.33 10.34
N THR A 157 -10.54 -24.00 11.63
CA THR A 157 -10.72 -24.94 12.73
C THR A 157 -12.04 -24.67 13.45
N TYR A 158 -12.84 -25.71 13.64
CA TYR A 158 -14.16 -25.61 14.26
C TYR A 158 -14.58 -26.94 14.92
N THR A 159 -15.44 -26.86 15.93
CA THR A 159 -16.04 -28.05 16.57
C THR A 159 -17.55 -28.03 16.34
N LEU A 160 -18.05 -29.05 15.65
CA LEU A 160 -19.50 -29.21 15.44
C LEU A 160 -20.17 -29.80 16.69
N ARG A 161 -21.35 -29.28 17.01
CA ARG A 161 -22.22 -29.86 18.02
C ARG A 161 -22.80 -31.19 17.57
N ALA A 162 -23.00 -32.11 18.52
CA ALA A 162 -23.53 -33.43 18.25
C ALA A 162 -24.96 -33.36 17.67
N TYR A 163 -25.22 -34.16 16.64
CA TYR A 163 -26.51 -34.26 15.93
C TYR A 163 -26.97 -32.97 15.21
N GLU A 164 -26.13 -31.94 15.15
CA GLU A 164 -26.45 -30.70 14.44
C GLU A 164 -26.08 -30.80 12.96
N ASN A 165 -27.00 -30.34 12.11
CA ASN A 165 -26.82 -30.28 10.65
C ASN A 165 -27.38 -28.97 10.11
N GLY A 166 -26.82 -28.48 9.00
CA GLY A 166 -27.26 -27.25 8.36
C GLY A 166 -26.14 -26.55 7.61
N TYR A 167 -26.32 -25.24 7.41
CA TYR A 167 -25.31 -24.39 6.79
C TYR A 167 -25.03 -23.16 7.68
N ALA A 168 -23.79 -22.72 7.64
CA ALA A 168 -23.34 -21.45 8.17
C ALA A 168 -22.51 -20.75 7.10
N ASN A 169 -22.47 -19.43 7.16
CA ASN A 169 -21.54 -18.63 6.37
C ASN A 169 -20.56 -17.91 7.28
N PHE A 170 -19.36 -17.67 6.78
CA PHE A 170 -18.30 -16.99 7.52
C PHE A 170 -17.99 -15.66 6.84
N THR A 171 -18.01 -14.59 7.62
CA THR A 171 -17.45 -13.29 7.23
C THR A 171 -16.09 -13.15 7.90
N VAL A 172 -15.06 -13.12 7.06
CA VAL A 172 -13.66 -13.04 7.44
C VAL A 172 -13.02 -11.80 6.83
N ALA A 173 -12.04 -11.26 7.54
CA ALA A 173 -11.17 -10.20 7.04
C ALA A 173 -9.73 -10.56 7.41
N LEU A 174 -8.82 -10.39 6.46
CA LEU A 174 -7.38 -10.51 6.69
C LEU A 174 -6.84 -9.15 7.13
N ARG A 175 -5.91 -9.13 8.07
CA ARG A 175 -5.25 -7.95 8.61
C ARG A 175 -3.76 -8.15 8.65
N ASP A 176 -2.99 -7.24 8.09
CA ASP A 176 -1.53 -7.19 8.23
C ASP A 176 -1.08 -6.35 9.45
N ASP A 177 0.23 -6.28 9.67
CA ASP A 177 0.87 -5.48 10.72
C ASP A 177 1.56 -4.19 10.22
N GLY A 178 1.32 -3.79 8.96
CA GLY A 178 1.84 -2.56 8.35
C GLY A 178 1.13 -1.28 8.81
N GLY A 179 -0.10 -1.41 9.32
CA GLY A 179 -0.87 -0.34 9.96
C GLY A 179 -1.48 0.68 8.98
N THR A 180 -1.93 1.82 9.53
CA THR A 180 -2.76 2.80 8.79
C THR A 180 -2.12 4.19 8.63
N GLU A 181 -0.82 4.31 8.91
CA GLU A 181 -0.12 5.59 8.77
C GLU A 181 -0.17 6.10 7.31
N ARG A 182 -0.24 7.41 7.11
CA ARG A 182 -0.25 8.07 5.79
C ARG A 182 -1.37 7.61 4.85
N GLY A 183 -2.47 7.09 5.41
CA GLY A 183 -3.59 6.57 4.64
C GLY A 183 -3.41 5.11 4.22
N GLY A 184 -2.48 4.38 4.86
CA GLY A 184 -2.35 2.95 4.69
C GLY A 184 -3.61 2.20 5.13
N VAL A 185 -3.79 1.00 4.59
CA VAL A 185 -4.94 0.14 4.87
C VAL A 185 -4.43 -1.20 5.34
N ASP A 186 -4.83 -1.62 6.54
CA ASP A 186 -4.37 -2.86 7.17
C ASP A 186 -5.45 -3.95 7.24
N VAL A 187 -6.53 -3.83 6.43
CA VAL A 187 -7.64 -4.79 6.39
C VAL A 187 -8.12 -4.98 4.95
N SER A 188 -8.42 -6.23 4.58
CA SER A 188 -9.00 -6.64 3.29
C SER A 188 -10.45 -6.23 3.08
#